data_AF-A0A3M0Y0K2-F1
#
_entry.id   AF-A0A3M0Y0K2-F1
#
_cell.length_a   1.000
_cell.length_b   1.000
_cell.length_c   1.000
_cell.angle_alpha   90.00
_cell.angle_beta   90.00
_cell.angle_gamma   90.00
#
_symmetry.space_group_name_H-M   'P 1'
#
loop_
_entity.id
_entity.type
_entity.pdbx_description
1 polymer ?
#
loop_
_entity_poly.entity_id
_entity_poly.type
_entity_poly.pdbx_seq_one_letter_code
_entity_poly.pdbx_strand_id
1 'polypeptide(L)'
;MTAWTPKTDFPVLTKRIPTPPFGDPKDRRTVFFDDYKRTGGLAGLEKALALPPEEVVSVVKEAQLRGRGGAGFPTGLKWSFLPKVEDVNDPGPRYLAVNADESEPGTFKDRLLIDFDPHLLLEGIAICCYACRIQRAY
;
A
#
# COMPACT_ATOMS: atom_id res chain seq x y z
N MET A 1 28.62 12.76 -14.77
CA MET A 1 27.63 12.00 -13.98
C MET A 1 27.13 10.87 -14.85
N THR A 2 27.23 9.62 -14.41
CA THR A 2 26.64 8.48 -15.11
C THR A 2 25.12 8.61 -15.07
N ALA A 3 24.45 8.50 -16.21
CA ALA A 3 23.00 8.51 -16.23
C ALA A 3 22.47 7.33 -15.39
N TRP A 4 21.51 7.59 -14.51
CA TRP A 4 20.87 6.54 -13.72
C TRP A 4 19.99 5.67 -14.63
N THR A 5 20.14 4.35 -14.53
CA THR A 5 19.35 3.37 -15.30
C THR A 5 18.36 2.67 -14.38
N PRO A 6 17.07 2.56 -14.74
CA PRO A 6 16.10 1.79 -13.97
C PRO A 6 16.52 0.33 -13.79
N LYS A 7 16.17 -0.24 -12.64
CA LYS A 7 16.34 -1.69 -12.36
C LYS A 7 15.18 -2.55 -12.87
N THR A 8 14.14 -1.92 -13.41
CA THR A 8 12.95 -2.58 -13.94
C THR A 8 12.62 -2.00 -15.31
N ASP A 9 12.05 -2.82 -16.19
CA ASP A 9 11.66 -2.37 -17.54
C ASP A 9 10.35 -1.56 -17.53
N PHE A 10 9.63 -1.59 -16.41
CA PHE A 10 8.38 -0.86 -16.21
C PHE A 10 8.24 -0.40 -14.74
N PRO A 11 7.47 0.67 -14.47
CA PRO A 11 7.17 1.09 -13.11
C PRO A 11 6.11 0.16 -12.51
N VAL A 12 6.37 -0.38 -11.32
CA VAL A 12 5.39 -1.24 -10.61
C VAL A 12 4.40 -0.37 -9.82
N LEU A 13 4.93 0.46 -8.91
CA LEU A 13 4.11 1.28 -8.00
C LEU A 13 3.48 2.48 -8.72
N THR A 14 4.22 3.10 -9.65
CA THR A 14 3.77 4.28 -10.42
C THR A 14 3.25 3.89 -11.81
N LYS A 15 2.77 2.67 -12.02
CA LYS A 15 2.34 2.17 -13.35
C LYS A 15 1.30 3.04 -14.06
N ARG A 16 0.51 3.82 -13.31
CA ARG A 16 -0.52 4.74 -13.84
C ARG A 16 -0.14 6.21 -13.75
N ILE A 17 1.04 6.50 -13.20
CA ILE A 17 1.51 7.85 -12.95
C ILE A 17 2.73 8.06 -13.84
N PRO A 18 2.62 8.86 -14.90
CA PRO A 18 3.76 9.21 -15.74
C PRO A 18 4.92 9.78 -14.90
N THR A 19 5.97 8.97 -14.76
CA THR A 19 7.18 9.32 -13.99
C THR A 19 8.41 8.97 -14.82
N PRO A 20 9.43 9.85 -14.89
CA PRO A 20 10.66 9.53 -15.59
C PRO A 20 11.28 8.23 -15.06
N PRO A 21 11.84 7.39 -15.94
CA PRO A 21 11.94 7.55 -17.40
C PRO A 21 10.74 6.97 -18.16
N PHE A 22 9.73 6.49 -17.46
CA PHE A 22 8.59 5.76 -18.03
C PHE A 22 7.43 6.66 -18.50
N GLY A 23 7.54 7.98 -18.36
CA GLY A 23 6.56 8.95 -18.84
C GLY A 23 6.92 10.39 -18.50
N ASP A 24 6.25 11.36 -19.14
CA ASP A 24 6.42 12.79 -18.87
C ASP A 24 5.52 13.23 -17.69
N PRO A 25 6.08 13.84 -16.63
CA PRO A 25 5.29 14.42 -15.54
C PRO A 25 4.14 15.34 -15.96
N LYS A 26 4.20 15.97 -17.13
CA LYS A 26 3.13 16.83 -17.66
C LYS A 26 1.85 16.09 -17.99
N ASP A 27 1.95 14.78 -18.25
CA ASP A 27 0.80 13.94 -18.62
C ASP A 27 0.11 13.33 -17.39
N ARG A 28 0.55 13.67 -16.17
CA ARG A 28 -0.07 13.17 -14.95
C ARG A 28 -1.49 13.70 -14.82
N ARG A 29 -2.41 12.78 -14.54
CA ARG A 29 -3.80 13.05 -14.20
C ARG A 29 -4.23 12.12 -13.09
N THR A 30 -5.22 12.54 -12.31
CA THR A 30 -5.84 11.65 -11.32
C THR A 30 -6.49 10.47 -12.03
N VAL A 31 -6.12 9.26 -11.60
CA VAL A 31 -6.71 8.01 -12.06
C VAL A 31 -8.00 7.80 -11.29
N PHE A 32 -9.12 7.89 -11.99
CA PHE A 32 -10.44 7.56 -11.44
C PHE A 32 -10.67 6.05 -11.42
N PHE A 33 -11.68 5.63 -10.66
CA PHE A 33 -11.95 4.23 -10.35
C PHE A 33 -12.07 3.31 -11.58
N ASP A 34 -12.75 3.75 -12.64
CA ASP A 34 -12.92 2.93 -13.85
C ASP A 34 -11.58 2.70 -14.56
N ASP A 35 -10.75 3.74 -14.64
CA ASP A 35 -9.39 3.63 -15.17
C ASP A 35 -8.54 2.71 -14.31
N TYR A 36 -8.63 2.85 -12.97
CA TYR A 36 -7.95 2.00 -12.01
C TYR A 36 -8.27 0.52 -12.23
N LYS A 37 -9.56 0.18 -12.33
CA LYS A 37 -10.04 -1.19 -12.60
C LYS A 37 -9.58 -1.69 -13.96
N ARG A 38 -9.81 -0.91 -15.02
CA ARG A 38 -9.48 -1.27 -16.42
C ARG A 38 -8.01 -1.64 -16.58
N THR A 39 -7.14 -1.02 -15.80
CA THR A 39 -5.70 -1.21 -15.87
C THR A 39 -5.18 -2.19 -14.81
N GLY A 40 -6.05 -3.06 -14.28
CA GLY A 40 -5.71 -4.17 -13.39
C GLY A 40 -5.62 -3.79 -11.90
N GLY A 41 -6.39 -2.78 -11.48
CA GLY A 41 -6.63 -2.51 -10.05
C GLY A 41 -7.58 -3.54 -9.46
N LEU A 42 -7.66 -3.61 -8.13
CA LEU A 42 -8.41 -4.58 -7.32
C LEU A 42 -7.87 -6.02 -7.35
N ALA A 43 -6.96 -6.36 -8.27
CA ALA A 43 -6.40 -7.70 -8.37
C ALA A 43 -5.65 -8.15 -7.10
N GLY A 44 -5.06 -7.22 -6.34
CA GLY A 44 -4.43 -7.53 -5.07
C GLY A 44 -5.46 -7.81 -3.98
N LEU A 45 -6.52 -7.01 -3.94
CA LEU A 45 -7.64 -7.19 -3.02
C LEU A 45 -8.41 -8.49 -3.30
N GLU A 46 -8.68 -8.81 -4.57
CA GLU A 46 -9.32 -10.08 -4.96
C GLU A 46 -8.51 -11.29 -4.48
N LYS A 47 -7.17 -11.25 -4.63
CA LYS A 47 -6.28 -12.29 -4.10
C LYS A 47 -6.31 -12.35 -2.57
N ALA A 48 -6.29 -11.20 -1.90
CA ALA A 48 -6.33 -11.15 -0.45
C ALA A 48 -7.64 -11.73 0.10
N LEU A 49 -8.79 -11.40 -0.51
CA LEU A 49 -10.10 -11.89 -0.09
C LEU A 49 -10.33 -13.38 -0.37
N ALA A 50 -9.53 -13.98 -1.26
CA ALA A 50 -9.56 -15.42 -1.54
C ALA A 50 -8.78 -16.25 -0.49
N LEU A 51 -8.03 -15.60 0.40
CA LEU A 51 -7.23 -16.23 1.44
C LEU A 51 -7.82 -15.93 2.82
N PRO A 52 -7.68 -16.82 3.81
CA PRO A 52 -7.94 -16.47 5.21
C PRO A 52 -7.09 -15.25 5.65
N PRO A 53 -7.60 -14.33 6.49
CA PRO A 53 -6.88 -13.12 6.89
C PRO A 53 -5.45 -13.36 7.42
N GLU A 54 -5.27 -14.41 8.22
CA GLU A 54 -3.98 -14.84 8.78
C GLU A 54 -2.96 -15.29 7.72
N GLU A 55 -3.43 -15.85 6.60
CA GLU A 55 -2.57 -16.21 5.48
C GLU A 55 -2.12 -14.95 4.73
N VAL A 56 -2.96 -13.93 4.62
CA VAL A 56 -2.55 -12.63 4.06
C VAL A 56 -1.43 -12.00 4.90
N VAL A 57 -1.52 -12.06 6.24
CA VAL A 57 -0.44 -11.61 7.13
C VAL A 57 0.85 -12.40 6.90
N SER A 58 0.75 -13.72 6.72
CA SER A 58 1.88 -14.60 6.43
C SER A 58 2.55 -14.24 5.10
N VAL A 59 1.77 -14.01 4.04
CA VAL A 59 2.29 -13.55 2.73
C VAL A 59 3.08 -12.24 2.87
N VAL A 60 2.57 -11.25 3.62
CA VAL A 60 3.30 -9.98 3.82
C VAL A 60 4.57 -10.16 4.65
N LYS A 61 4.55 -11.09 5.62
CA LYS A 61 5.72 -11.43 6.43
C LYS A 61 6.81 -12.12 5.60
N GLU A 62 6.43 -13.06 4.74
CA GLU A 62 7.31 -13.78 3.81
C GLU A 62 7.87 -12.86 2.73
N ALA A 63 7.08 -11.88 2.26
CA ALA A 63 7.54 -10.85 1.32
C ALA A 63 8.60 -9.90 1.91
N GLN A 64 8.90 -10.00 3.20
CA GLN A 64 9.88 -9.18 3.92
C GLN A 64 9.65 -7.66 3.71
N LEU A 65 8.39 -7.25 3.57
CA LEU A 65 8.06 -5.84 3.39
C LEU A 65 8.48 -5.04 4.62
N ARG A 66 9.28 -3.99 4.41
CA ARG A 66 9.70 -3.06 5.48
C ARG A 66 8.88 -1.77 5.43
N GLY A 67 8.69 -1.16 6.60
CA GLY A 67 8.00 0.12 6.74
C GLY A 67 8.64 1.23 5.91
N ARG A 68 7.81 2.00 5.21
CA ARG A 68 8.23 3.06 4.27
C ARG A 68 8.16 4.48 4.81
N GLY A 69 7.84 4.64 6.10
CA GLY A 69 7.90 5.91 6.82
C GLY A 69 9.23 6.16 7.56
N GLY A 70 10.35 5.68 7.02
CA GLY A 70 11.69 5.89 7.60
C GLY A 70 12.17 4.81 8.60
N ALA A 71 11.30 4.32 9.49
CA ALA A 71 11.71 3.37 10.54
C ALA A 71 12.19 1.99 10.03
N GLY A 72 11.70 1.53 8.87
CA GLY A 72 12.14 0.27 8.26
C GLY A 72 11.78 -1.00 9.06
N PHE A 73 10.82 -0.95 9.99
CA PHE A 73 10.38 -2.12 10.74
C PHE A 73 9.66 -3.14 9.83
N PRO A 74 9.82 -4.47 9.99
CA PRO A 74 9.13 -5.46 9.16
C PRO A 74 7.59 -5.39 9.32
N THR A 75 6.88 -5.05 8.24
CA THR A 75 5.44 -4.78 8.25
C THR A 75 4.64 -6.02 8.64
N GLY A 76 4.94 -7.20 8.07
CA GLY A 76 4.22 -8.43 8.40
C GLY A 76 4.39 -8.85 9.86
N LEU A 77 5.57 -8.61 10.44
CA LEU A 77 5.80 -8.81 11.87
C LEU A 77 4.98 -7.83 12.71
N LYS A 78 4.94 -6.54 12.32
CA LYS A 78 4.13 -5.53 13.00
C LYS A 78 2.66 -5.91 13.03
N TRP A 79 2.12 -6.44 11.93
CA TRP A 79 0.73 -6.89 11.85
C TRP A 79 0.44 -8.05 12.81
N SER A 80 1.41 -8.95 13.03
CA SER A 80 1.24 -10.10 13.94
C SER A 80 1.18 -9.74 15.43
N PHE A 81 1.45 -8.48 15.80
CA PHE A 81 1.33 -8.02 17.19
C PHE A 81 -0.11 -7.70 17.61
N LEU A 82 -1.05 -7.61 16.66
CA LEU A 82 -2.45 -7.45 17.01
C LEU A 82 -2.95 -8.71 17.75
N PRO A 83 -3.73 -8.55 18.84
CA PRO A 83 -4.33 -9.68 19.53
C PRO A 83 -5.13 -10.56 18.56
N LYS A 84 -5.32 -11.84 18.87
CA LYS A 84 -6.26 -12.66 18.09
C LYS A 84 -7.69 -12.23 18.42
N VAL A 85 -8.60 -12.28 17.46
CA VAL A 85 -10.01 -11.85 17.67
C VAL A 85 -10.75 -12.75 18.65
N GLU A 86 -10.29 -13.99 18.81
CA GLU A 86 -10.83 -14.97 19.75
C GLU A 86 -10.16 -14.90 21.13
N ASP A 87 -9.24 -13.96 21.34
CA ASP A 87 -8.58 -13.79 22.64
C ASP A 87 -9.61 -13.28 23.65
N VAL A 88 -9.71 -13.97 24.79
CA VAL A 88 -10.56 -13.57 25.92
C VAL A 88 -10.21 -12.17 26.46
N ASN A 89 -9.03 -11.64 26.11
CA ASN A 89 -8.58 -10.30 26.43
C ASN A 89 -8.61 -9.34 25.22
N ASP A 90 -9.38 -9.60 24.15
CA ASP A 90 -9.45 -8.67 23.02
C ASP A 90 -9.84 -7.26 23.50
N PRO A 91 -8.97 -6.24 23.31
CA PRO A 91 -9.19 -4.89 23.82
C PRO A 91 -10.33 -4.14 23.11
N GLY A 92 -10.98 -4.74 22.11
CA GLY A 92 -12.16 -4.21 21.46
C GLY A 92 -11.89 -3.74 20.03
N PRO A 93 -12.56 -2.66 19.55
CA PRO A 93 -12.51 -2.29 18.15
C PRO A 93 -11.10 -1.90 17.71
N ARG A 94 -10.69 -2.38 16.54
CA ARG A 94 -9.39 -2.11 15.94
C ARG A 94 -9.52 -0.99 14.92
N TYR A 95 -8.50 -0.15 14.86
CA TYR A 95 -8.42 0.99 13.95
C TYR A 95 -7.12 0.97 13.16
N LEU A 96 -7.19 1.38 11.90
CA LEU A 96 -6.01 1.67 11.08
C LEU A 96 -5.84 3.19 11.01
N ALA A 97 -4.67 3.69 11.39
CA ALA A 97 -4.27 5.07 11.15
C ALA A 97 -3.30 5.09 9.96
N VAL A 98 -3.71 5.69 8.85
CA VAL A 98 -2.92 5.87 7.65
C VAL A 98 -2.08 7.13 7.83
N ASN A 99 -0.76 6.96 7.89
CA ASN A 99 0.13 8.11 7.96
C ASN A 99 0.32 8.71 6.56
N ALA A 100 -0.40 9.78 6.27
CA ALA A 100 -0.24 10.60 5.07
C ALA A 100 0.53 11.91 5.33
N ASP A 101 1.14 12.06 6.52
CA ASP A 101 2.01 13.20 6.80
C ASP A 101 3.32 13.07 6.04
N GLU A 102 3.50 13.94 5.03
CA GLU A 102 4.69 14.02 4.19
C GLU A 102 5.46 15.33 4.47
N SER A 103 5.78 15.56 5.74
CA SER A 103 6.39 16.82 6.21
C SER A 103 7.91 16.78 6.35
N GLU A 104 8.55 15.61 6.22
CA GLU A 104 10.01 15.50 6.29
C GLU A 104 10.67 16.20 5.09
N PRO A 105 11.65 17.11 5.31
CA PRO A 105 12.33 17.80 4.21
C PRO A 105 12.93 16.84 3.19
N GLY A 106 12.57 17.02 1.92
CA GLY A 106 13.04 16.17 0.83
C GLY A 106 12.20 14.92 0.57
N THR A 107 11.10 14.72 1.31
CA THR A 107 10.13 13.65 1.05
C THR A 107 8.97 14.19 0.21
N PHE A 108 8.69 13.56 -0.94
CA PHE A 108 7.65 13.95 -1.90
C PHE A 108 7.14 12.75 -2.73
N LYS A 109 7.30 11.54 -2.19
CA LYS A 109 6.99 10.26 -2.82
C LYS A 109 5.52 9.87 -2.68
N ASP A 110 4.91 10.12 -1.53
CA ASP A 110 3.57 9.66 -1.18
C ASP A 110 2.51 10.55 -1.81
N ARG A 111 2.75 11.88 -1.85
CA ARG A 111 1.88 12.83 -2.55
C ARG A 111 1.59 12.41 -3.98
N LEU A 112 2.57 11.86 -4.72
CA LEU A 112 2.32 11.39 -6.09
C LEU A 112 1.27 10.28 -6.15
N LEU A 113 1.31 9.33 -5.22
CA LEU A 113 0.35 8.23 -5.17
C LEU A 113 -1.04 8.73 -4.78
N ILE A 114 -1.12 9.66 -3.82
CA ILE A 114 -2.39 10.22 -3.35
C ILE A 114 -3.03 11.12 -4.42
N ASP A 115 -2.26 12.00 -5.06
CA ASP A 115 -2.76 12.94 -6.07
C ASP A 115 -3.21 12.24 -7.35
N PHE A 116 -2.45 11.22 -7.79
CA PHE A 116 -2.58 10.65 -9.13
C PHE A 116 -3.08 9.21 -9.18
N ASP A 117 -2.91 8.38 -8.16
CA ASP A 117 -3.44 7.00 -8.13
C ASP A 117 -4.05 6.63 -6.75
N PRO A 118 -5.04 7.41 -6.27
CA PRO A 118 -5.54 7.27 -4.89
C PRO A 118 -6.17 5.90 -4.62
N HIS A 119 -6.74 5.26 -5.64
CA HIS A 119 -7.35 3.94 -5.51
C HIS A 119 -6.34 2.83 -5.18
N LEU A 120 -5.06 3.01 -5.55
CA LEU A 120 -3.98 2.11 -5.15
C LEU A 120 -3.77 2.11 -3.63
N LEU A 121 -3.80 3.30 -3.00
CA LEU A 121 -3.72 3.43 -1.55
C LEU A 121 -4.96 2.82 -0.88
N LEU A 122 -6.16 3.12 -1.40
CA LEU A 122 -7.41 2.57 -0.87
C LEU A 122 -7.47 1.04 -0.96
N GLU A 123 -6.94 0.44 -2.04
CA GLU A 123 -6.82 -1.01 -2.15
C GLU A 123 -5.88 -1.58 -1.07
N GLY A 124 -4.72 -0.96 -0.85
CA GLY A 124 -3.80 -1.35 0.21
C GLY A 124 -4.40 -1.22 1.62
N ILE A 125 -5.18 -0.16 1.86
CA ILE A 125 -5.95 0.03 3.10
C ILE A 125 -6.96 -1.11 3.29
N ALA A 126 -7.74 -1.43 2.25
CA ALA A 126 -8.72 -2.51 2.31
C ALA A 126 -8.07 -3.88 2.59
N ILE A 127 -6.94 -4.20 1.94
CA ILE A 127 -6.18 -5.42 2.19
C ILE A 127 -5.68 -5.48 3.64
N CYS A 128 -5.09 -4.39 4.13
CA CYS A 128 -4.63 -4.32 5.52
C CYS A 128 -5.78 -4.49 6.51
N CYS A 129 -6.91 -3.81 6.26
CA CYS A 129 -8.09 -3.92 7.10
C CYS A 129 -8.65 -5.34 7.13
N TYR A 130 -8.71 -6.01 5.98
CA TYR A 130 -9.12 -7.41 5.89
C TYR A 130 -8.18 -8.32 6.69
N ALA A 131 -6.88 -8.26 6.39
CA ALA A 131 -5.86 -9.12 7.01
C ALA A 131 -5.80 -8.96 8.55
N CYS A 132 -5.93 -7.72 9.03
CA CYS A 132 -5.83 -7.36 10.44
C CYS A 132 -7.17 -7.32 11.18
N ARG A 133 -8.28 -7.66 10.50
CA ARG A 133 -9.65 -7.61 11.03
C ARG A 133 -10.02 -6.24 11.62
N ILE A 134 -9.69 -5.18 10.88
CA ILE A 134 -9.93 -3.78 11.24
C ILE A 134 -11.19 -3.30 10.52
N GLN A 135 -12.13 -2.72 11.28
CA GLN A 135 -13.41 -2.26 10.74
C GLN A 135 -13.37 -0.80 10.24
N ARG A 136 -12.41 0.01 10.71
CA ARG A 136 -12.35 1.43 10.37
C ARG A 136 -10.90 1.90 10.18
N ALA A 137 -10.69 2.63 9.09
CA ALA A 137 -9.45 3.32 8.77
C ALA A 137 -9.64 4.83 8.84
N TYR A 138 -8.57 5.54 9.22
CA TYR A 138 -8.45 7.00 9.27
C TYR A 138 -7.24 7.43 8.46
#